data_AF-A0A0L0J585-F1
#
_entry.id   AF-A0A0L0J585-F1
#
_cell.length_a   1.000
_cell.length_b   1.000
_cell.length_c   1.000
_cell.angle_alpha   90.00
_cell.angle_beta   90.00
_cell.angle_gamma   90.00
#
_symmetry.space_group_name_H-M   'P 1'
#
loop_
_entity.id
_entity.type
_entity.pdbx_description
1 polymer ?
#
loop_
_entity_poly.entity_id
_entity_poly.type
_entity_poly.pdbx_seq_one_letter_code
_entity_poly.pdbx_strand_id
1 'polypeptide(L)'
;MSDEGLAALHKEAQTHTGHAYIRPKDASTLLILDRSGSALRVLMGKRHQRHTFMPGKFVFPGGRVDPGDSRVAVSSSYHPEVERKLAVLPKGGKLTPSRLKALAVAAVRETYEEAGLFIGRQTGRQWPAKGDFQAFSDRGIELDLSPVRMVARAITPPGRSRRFDTRFLAVFADGIADRLPQGTGPSGELEDIAWLTLEETRDADLPIITQKILSDLAERLAHDPDLAPQTPVPLYFARGNGFARELI
;
A
#
# COMPACT_ATOMS: atom_id res chain seq x y z
N MET A 1 -11.14 10.54 -16.16
CA MET A 1 -10.95 9.37 -17.05
C MET A 1 -11.79 8.22 -16.50
N SER A 2 -13.04 8.14 -16.96
CA SER A 2 -13.63 7.19 -17.92
C SER A 2 -14.11 5.88 -17.27
N ASP A 3 -15.37 5.54 -17.51
CA ASP A 3 -16.10 4.35 -17.02
C ASP A 3 -15.40 3.02 -17.32
N GLU A 4 -14.40 3.01 -18.21
CA GLU A 4 -13.65 1.82 -18.66
C GLU A 4 -12.88 1.12 -17.55
N GLY A 5 -12.24 1.84 -16.63
CA GLY A 5 -11.51 1.22 -15.52
C GLY A 5 -12.44 0.52 -14.53
N LEU A 6 -13.63 1.09 -14.30
CA LEU A 6 -14.66 0.47 -13.48
C LEU A 6 -15.28 -0.74 -14.19
N ALA A 7 -15.50 -0.63 -15.51
CA ALA A 7 -15.99 -1.74 -16.33
C ALA A 7 -15.01 -2.92 -16.38
N ALA A 8 -13.70 -2.66 -16.43
CA ALA A 8 -12.67 -3.70 -16.35
C ALA A 8 -12.70 -4.41 -14.99
N LEU A 9 -12.82 -3.66 -13.88
CA LEU A 9 -13.00 -4.22 -12.55
C LEU A 9 -14.32 -4.99 -12.40
N HIS A 10 -15.40 -4.56 -13.06
CA HIS A 10 -16.68 -5.30 -13.12
C HIS A 10 -16.47 -6.65 -13.79
N LYS A 11 -15.83 -6.68 -14.95
CA LYS A 11 -15.51 -7.91 -15.68
C LYS A 11 -14.63 -8.84 -14.84
N GLU A 12 -13.64 -8.29 -14.14
CA GLU A 12 -12.78 -9.06 -13.23
C GLU A 12 -13.58 -9.62 -12.03
N ALA A 13 -14.50 -8.84 -11.46
CA ALA A 13 -15.38 -9.31 -10.38
C ALA A 13 -16.33 -10.43 -10.84
N GLN A 14 -16.74 -10.42 -12.11
CA GLN A 14 -17.60 -11.44 -12.72
C GLN A 14 -16.87 -12.73 -13.08
N THR A 15 -15.56 -12.68 -13.32
CA THR A 15 -14.74 -13.90 -13.47
C THR A 15 -14.65 -14.65 -12.14
N HIS A 16 -15.67 -15.48 -11.88
CA HIS A 16 -15.74 -16.36 -10.72
C HIS A 16 -14.91 -17.62 -11.01
N THR A 17 -13.75 -17.77 -10.37
CA THR A 17 -12.87 -18.94 -10.55
C THR A 17 -13.34 -20.18 -9.77
N GLY A 18 -14.61 -20.20 -9.33
CA GLY A 18 -15.24 -21.37 -8.67
C GLY A 18 -14.76 -21.71 -7.26
N HIS A 19 -13.85 -20.93 -6.65
CA HIS A 19 -13.38 -21.22 -5.29
C HIS A 19 -14.42 -20.89 -4.22
N ALA A 20 -14.41 -21.65 -3.12
CA ALA A 20 -15.24 -21.39 -1.95
C ALA A 20 -14.97 -19.99 -1.37
N TYR A 21 -15.98 -19.43 -0.68
CA TYR A 21 -15.81 -18.14 -0.01
C TYR A 21 -14.75 -18.23 1.08
N ILE A 22 -13.72 -17.40 0.96
CA ILE A 22 -12.71 -17.18 2.00
C ILE A 22 -12.78 -15.75 2.51
N ARG A 23 -12.57 -15.54 3.82
CA ARG A 23 -12.50 -14.20 4.39
C ARG A 23 -11.23 -13.49 3.87
N PRO A 24 -11.32 -12.24 3.38
CA PRO A 24 -10.14 -11.48 2.99
C PRO A 24 -9.18 -11.30 4.16
N LYS A 25 -7.89 -11.45 3.91
CA LYS A 25 -6.84 -11.13 4.88
C LYS A 25 -6.50 -9.64 4.79
N ASP A 26 -6.25 -8.99 5.93
CA ASP A 26 -5.78 -7.61 5.95
C ASP A 26 -4.43 -7.53 5.23
N ALA A 27 -4.28 -6.54 4.34
CA ALA A 27 -3.07 -6.26 3.60
C ALA A 27 -2.87 -4.75 3.50
N SER A 28 -1.63 -4.34 3.29
CA SER A 28 -1.30 -2.94 3.08
C SER A 28 -0.18 -2.81 2.06
N THR A 29 -0.20 -1.69 1.35
CA THR A 29 0.84 -1.32 0.40
C THR A 29 1.18 0.15 0.55
N LEU A 30 2.42 0.50 0.22
CA LEU A 30 2.93 1.86 0.34
C LEU A 30 3.27 2.47 -1.02
N LEU A 31 2.55 3.52 -1.38
CA LEU A 31 2.86 4.41 -2.48
C LEU A 31 3.84 5.46 -1.97
N ILE A 32 5.08 5.43 -2.45
CA ILE A 32 6.07 6.46 -2.11
C ILE A 32 6.12 7.47 -3.25
N LEU A 33 5.80 8.71 -2.94
CA LEU A 33 5.65 9.79 -3.93
C LEU A 33 6.84 10.76 -3.85
N ASP A 34 7.61 10.86 -4.93
CA ASP A 34 8.67 11.85 -5.09
C ASP A 34 8.14 13.08 -5.84
N ARG A 35 8.19 14.22 -5.16
CA ARG A 35 7.78 15.55 -5.66
C ARG A 35 8.96 16.52 -5.83
N SER A 36 10.19 16.03 -5.75
CA SER A 36 11.40 16.87 -5.85
C SER A 36 11.73 17.33 -7.28
N GLY A 37 11.24 16.58 -8.29
CA GLY A 37 11.41 16.89 -9.71
C GLY A 37 10.28 17.74 -10.30
N SER A 38 10.36 17.98 -11.61
CA SER A 38 9.33 18.71 -12.37
C SER A 38 8.01 17.94 -12.54
N ALA A 39 8.05 16.62 -12.38
CA ALA A 39 6.89 15.74 -12.40
C ALA A 39 6.89 14.83 -11.18
N LEU A 40 5.71 14.57 -10.63
CA LEU A 40 5.55 13.63 -9.53
C LEU A 40 5.83 12.20 -10.01
N ARG A 41 6.68 11.50 -9.27
CA ARG A 41 7.03 10.09 -9.52
C ARG A 41 6.56 9.23 -8.37
N VAL A 42 6.18 7.99 -8.67
CA VAL A 42 5.82 6.95 -7.70
C VAL A 42 6.81 5.81 -7.79
N LEU A 43 7.23 5.29 -6.64
CA LEU A 43 8.04 4.09 -6.57
C LEU A 43 7.21 2.86 -6.96
N MET A 44 7.71 2.10 -7.93
CA MET A 44 7.16 0.83 -8.40
C MET A 44 8.23 -0.25 -8.33
N GLY A 45 7.88 -1.45 -7.88
CA GLY A 45 8.72 -2.64 -7.94
C GLY A 45 8.33 -3.53 -9.11
N LYS A 46 9.30 -4.04 -9.88
CA LYS A 46 9.05 -5.05 -10.91
C LYS A 46 9.22 -6.43 -10.28
N ARG A 47 8.14 -7.23 -10.23
CA ARG A 47 8.22 -8.59 -9.67
C ARG A 47 9.08 -9.48 -10.56
N HIS A 48 9.87 -10.35 -9.94
CA HIS A 48 10.56 -11.39 -10.69
C HIS A 48 9.59 -12.26 -11.51
N GLN A 49 10.04 -12.71 -12.68
CA GLN A 49 9.28 -13.62 -13.54
C GLN A 49 8.91 -14.96 -12.87
N ARG A 50 9.65 -15.36 -11.83
CA ARG A 50 9.40 -16.59 -11.06
C ARG A 50 8.42 -16.40 -9.91
N HIS A 51 7.87 -15.20 -9.73
CA HIS A 51 6.98 -14.90 -8.63
C HIS A 51 5.61 -15.59 -8.80
N THR A 52 5.14 -16.29 -7.76
CA THR A 52 3.89 -17.09 -7.79
C THR A 52 2.62 -16.24 -7.97
N PHE A 53 2.74 -14.92 -7.84
CA PHE A 53 1.64 -13.97 -7.96
C PHE A 53 2.09 -12.75 -8.78
N MET A 54 1.46 -12.50 -9.93
CA MET A 54 1.73 -11.35 -10.83
C MET A 54 3.19 -11.23 -11.32
N PRO A 55 3.81 -12.29 -11.89
CA PRO A 55 5.19 -12.24 -12.37
C PRO A 55 5.38 -11.18 -13.46
N GLY A 56 6.53 -10.48 -13.43
CA GLY A 56 6.92 -9.48 -14.43
C GLY A 56 6.17 -8.14 -14.36
N LYS A 57 5.08 -8.04 -13.58
CA LYS A 57 4.29 -6.82 -13.44
C LYS A 57 4.95 -5.82 -12.49
N PHE A 58 4.64 -4.55 -12.72
CA PHE A 58 4.94 -3.50 -11.76
C PHE A 58 3.87 -3.47 -10.65
N VAL A 59 4.33 -3.38 -9.41
CA VAL A 59 3.50 -3.32 -8.20
C VAL A 59 4.07 -2.29 -7.24
N PHE A 60 3.25 -1.80 -6.32
CA PHE A 60 3.76 -1.10 -5.15
C PHE A 60 4.31 -2.13 -4.16
N PRO A 61 5.35 -1.78 -3.35
CA PRO A 61 5.75 -2.62 -2.23
C PRO A 61 4.58 -2.84 -1.27
N GLY A 62 4.38 -4.06 -0.80
CA GLY A 62 3.26 -4.33 0.08
C GLY A 62 2.81 -5.78 0.11
N GLY A 63 2.20 -6.13 1.22
CA GLY A 63 1.85 -7.50 1.50
C GLY A 63 0.82 -7.63 2.61
N ARG A 64 0.74 -8.84 3.13
CA ARG A 64 -0.23 -9.20 4.15
C ARG A 64 0.21 -8.62 5.49
N VAL A 65 -0.76 -8.17 6.30
CA VAL A 65 -0.47 -7.84 7.70
C VAL A 65 -0.10 -9.11 8.46
N ASP A 66 1.05 -9.07 9.12
CA ASP A 66 1.55 -10.15 9.94
C ASP A 66 1.21 -9.97 11.42
N PRO A 67 1.05 -11.06 12.19
CA PRO A 67 0.78 -10.95 13.61
C PRO A 67 1.82 -10.12 14.38
N GLY A 68 3.08 -10.13 13.92
CA GLY A 68 4.19 -9.36 14.44
C GLY A 68 3.99 -7.85 14.38
N ASP A 69 3.38 -7.34 13.30
CA ASP A 69 3.24 -5.92 12.99
C ASP A 69 2.49 -5.15 14.10
N SER A 70 1.53 -5.81 14.75
CA SER A 70 0.76 -5.23 15.85
C SER A 70 1.58 -4.94 17.11
N ARG A 71 2.75 -5.56 17.26
CA ARG A 71 3.61 -5.48 18.46
C ARG A 71 4.79 -4.51 18.28
N VAL A 72 5.02 -4.01 17.08
CA VAL A 72 6.13 -3.09 16.77
C VAL A 72 5.87 -1.73 17.42
N ALA A 73 6.88 -1.16 18.06
CA ALA A 73 6.80 0.18 18.62
C ALA A 73 6.79 1.23 17.51
N VAL A 74 6.01 2.30 17.69
CA VAL A 74 5.98 3.46 16.78
C VAL A 74 6.19 4.72 17.61
N SER A 75 6.92 5.69 17.06
CA SER A 75 7.23 6.95 17.74
C SER A 75 6.07 7.94 17.67
N SER A 76 5.14 7.76 16.73
CA SER A 76 3.94 8.58 16.57
C SER A 76 2.82 7.81 15.88
N SER A 77 1.59 8.14 16.25
CA SER A 77 0.36 7.59 15.65
C SER A 77 0.00 8.29 14.34
N TYR A 78 -1.01 7.75 13.65
CA TYR A 78 -1.61 8.38 12.48
C TYR A 78 -2.16 9.78 12.79
N HIS A 79 -2.35 10.58 11.74
CA HIS A 79 -3.30 11.67 11.81
C HIS A 79 -4.71 11.13 12.13
N PRO A 80 -5.51 11.78 13.01
CA PRO A 80 -6.82 11.28 13.44
C PRO A 80 -7.79 10.93 12.30
N GLU A 81 -7.86 11.77 11.26
CA GLU A 81 -8.70 11.49 10.08
C GLU A 81 -8.22 10.29 9.24
N VAL A 82 -6.91 10.02 9.21
CA VAL A 82 -6.39 8.81 8.56
C VAL A 82 -6.78 7.58 9.39
N GLU A 83 -6.63 7.65 10.71
CA GLU A 83 -7.06 6.57 11.62
C GLU A 83 -8.56 6.29 11.49
N ARG A 84 -9.39 7.35 11.44
CA ARG A 84 -10.84 7.24 11.26
C ARG A 84 -11.20 6.47 9.99
N LYS A 85 -10.56 6.80 8.85
CA LYS A 85 -10.77 6.10 7.58
C LYS A 85 -10.30 4.64 7.61
N LEU A 86 -9.14 4.37 8.19
CA LEU A 86 -8.61 3.01 8.33
C LEU A 86 -9.52 2.12 9.20
N ALA A 87 -10.18 2.71 10.19
CA ALA A 87 -11.10 2.05 11.11
C ALA A 87 -12.47 1.70 10.50
N VAL A 88 -12.82 2.24 9.33
CA VAL A 88 -14.09 1.93 8.67
C VAL A 88 -14.15 0.43 8.33
N LEU A 89 -15.15 -0.28 8.85
CA LEU A 89 -15.42 -1.68 8.50
C LEU A 89 -16.81 -1.79 7.85
N PRO A 90 -16.97 -2.58 6.76
CA PRO A 90 -18.25 -2.71 6.05
C PRO A 90 -19.46 -3.19 6.88
N LYS A 91 -19.23 -3.71 8.10
CA LYS A 91 -20.27 -4.26 8.98
C LYS A 91 -20.27 -3.65 10.40
N GLY A 92 -19.77 -2.42 10.56
CA GLY A 92 -19.87 -1.69 11.83
C GLY A 92 -19.00 -2.23 12.98
N GLY A 93 -18.01 -3.09 12.69
CA GLY A 93 -17.02 -3.52 13.68
C GLY A 93 -15.98 -2.44 13.98
N LYS A 94 -15.18 -2.64 15.03
CA LYS A 94 -14.01 -1.79 15.35
C LYS A 94 -12.72 -2.60 15.25
N LEU A 95 -11.71 -2.03 14.60
CA LEU A 95 -10.34 -2.51 14.74
C LEU A 95 -9.77 -2.00 16.08
N THR A 96 -9.00 -2.83 16.76
CA THR A 96 -8.24 -2.37 17.93
C THR A 96 -7.15 -1.39 17.49
N PRO A 97 -6.70 -0.47 18.37
CA PRO A 97 -5.59 0.43 18.04
C PRO A 97 -4.33 -0.32 17.55
N SER A 98 -4.03 -1.47 18.15
CA SER A 98 -2.91 -2.33 17.74
C SER A 98 -3.07 -2.89 16.32
N ARG A 99 -4.28 -3.22 15.89
CA ARG A 99 -4.57 -3.68 14.52
C ARG A 99 -4.56 -2.53 13.51
N LEU A 100 -4.99 -1.34 13.90
CA LEU A 100 -4.89 -0.15 13.05
C LEU A 100 -3.43 0.21 12.81
N LYS A 101 -2.61 0.24 13.86
CA LYS A 101 -1.16 0.44 13.76
C LYS A 101 -0.50 -0.59 12.84
N ALA A 102 -0.89 -1.86 12.97
CA ALA A 102 -0.34 -2.95 12.16
C ALA A 102 -0.50 -2.73 10.64
N LEU A 103 -1.50 -1.97 10.18
CA LEU A 103 -1.70 -1.70 8.76
C LEU A 103 -0.52 -0.93 8.15
N ALA A 104 -0.07 0.18 8.73
CA ALA A 104 1.08 0.91 8.20
C ALA A 104 2.41 0.23 8.56
N VAL A 105 2.51 -0.41 9.71
CA VAL A 105 3.69 -1.20 10.07
C VAL A 105 3.95 -2.30 9.03
N ALA A 106 2.90 -3.00 8.58
CA ALA A 106 3.01 -3.98 7.49
C ALA A 106 3.52 -3.33 6.20
N ALA A 107 2.97 -2.17 5.81
CA ALA A 107 3.40 -1.46 4.61
C ALA A 107 4.88 -1.04 4.69
N VAL A 108 5.34 -0.56 5.85
CA VAL A 108 6.75 -0.19 6.09
C VAL A 108 7.66 -1.41 6.07
N ARG A 109 7.25 -2.51 6.72
CA ARG A 109 8.00 -3.77 6.73
C ARG A 109 8.22 -4.30 5.31
N GLU A 110 7.14 -4.45 4.55
CA GLU A 110 7.17 -4.96 3.18
C GLU A 110 7.99 -4.02 2.27
N THR A 111 7.90 -2.70 2.48
CA THR A 111 8.74 -1.72 1.76
C THR A 111 10.23 -1.94 2.02
N TYR A 112 10.62 -2.24 3.25
CA TYR A 112 12.00 -2.60 3.55
C TYR A 112 12.37 -3.96 2.94
N GLU A 113 11.55 -4.99 3.17
CA GLU A 113 11.79 -6.35 2.69
C GLU A 113 11.93 -6.42 1.17
N GLU A 114 11.08 -5.73 0.42
CA GLU A 114 11.03 -5.76 -1.04
C GLU A 114 11.94 -4.71 -1.70
N ALA A 115 11.94 -3.48 -1.21
CA ALA A 115 12.59 -2.34 -1.88
C ALA A 115 13.82 -1.80 -1.13
N GLY A 116 14.12 -2.31 0.07
CA GLY A 116 15.31 -1.90 0.84
C GLY A 116 15.23 -0.47 1.36
N LEU A 117 14.03 0.12 1.44
CA LEU A 117 13.83 1.49 1.90
C LEU A 117 13.38 1.51 3.36
N PHE A 118 14.03 2.33 4.17
CA PHE A 118 13.68 2.54 5.56
C PHE A 118 12.77 3.76 5.68
N ILE A 119 11.48 3.51 5.87
CA ILE A 119 10.49 4.57 6.10
C ILE A 119 10.37 4.83 7.60
N GLY A 120 10.59 6.08 8.01
CA GLY A 120 10.54 6.45 9.42
C GLY A 120 11.36 7.70 9.70
N ARG A 121 11.72 7.88 10.97
CA ARG A 121 12.49 9.02 11.44
C ARG A 121 13.85 8.58 11.97
N GLN A 122 14.91 9.22 11.50
CA GLN A 122 16.24 9.08 12.07
C GLN A 122 16.25 9.69 13.48
N THR A 123 16.44 8.86 14.51
CA THR A 123 16.58 9.28 15.90
C THR A 123 17.97 9.02 16.46
N GLY A 124 18.75 8.14 15.81
CA GLY A 124 20.07 7.70 16.29
C GLY A 124 19.99 6.80 17.53
N ARG A 125 18.79 6.38 17.94
CA ARG A 125 18.59 5.54 19.12
C ARG A 125 18.19 4.13 18.71
N GLN A 126 18.92 3.15 19.23
CA GLN A 126 18.47 1.76 19.16
C GLN A 126 17.24 1.58 20.07
N TRP A 127 16.32 0.74 19.63
CA TRP A 127 15.10 0.37 20.34
C TRP A 127 14.87 -1.14 20.31
N PRO A 128 14.13 -1.72 21.27
CA PRO A 128 13.87 -3.16 21.29
C PRO A 128 13.04 -3.61 20.09
N ALA A 129 13.70 -4.08 19.03
CA ALA A 129 13.10 -4.58 17.81
C ALA A 129 13.30 -6.10 17.65
N LYS A 130 12.55 -6.72 16.74
CA LYS A 130 12.64 -8.15 16.41
C LYS A 130 12.37 -8.35 14.92
N GLY A 131 12.91 -9.43 14.36
CA GLY A 131 12.73 -9.75 12.94
C GLY A 131 13.29 -8.64 12.05
N ASP A 132 12.56 -8.30 10.98
CA ASP A 132 12.98 -7.31 9.98
C ASP A 132 13.22 -5.91 10.57
N PHE A 133 12.56 -5.59 11.68
CA PHE A 133 12.73 -4.31 12.36
C PHE A 133 14.06 -4.18 13.12
N GLN A 134 14.83 -5.26 13.29
CA GLN A 134 16.18 -5.15 13.86
C GLN A 134 17.06 -4.23 13.01
N ALA A 135 16.94 -4.29 11.69
CA ALA A 135 17.67 -3.43 10.78
C ALA A 135 17.32 -1.93 10.94
N PHE A 136 16.07 -1.62 11.33
CA PHE A 136 15.65 -0.25 11.64
C PHE A 136 16.27 0.21 12.96
N SER A 137 16.24 -0.63 13.99
CA SER A 137 16.82 -0.34 15.30
C SER A 137 18.33 -0.13 15.21
N ASP A 138 19.05 -1.00 14.50
CA ASP A 138 20.51 -0.92 14.34
C ASP A 138 20.94 0.41 13.67
N ARG A 139 20.08 0.97 12.81
CA ARG A 139 20.27 2.27 12.14
C ARG A 139 19.76 3.45 12.95
N GLY A 140 19.14 3.22 14.12
CA GLY A 140 18.52 4.26 14.92
C GLY A 140 17.34 4.93 14.24
N ILE A 141 16.53 4.15 13.50
CA ILE A 141 15.33 4.61 12.79
C ILE A 141 14.10 4.12 13.54
N GLU A 142 13.24 5.05 13.96
CA GLU A 142 11.96 4.73 14.59
C GLU A 142 10.82 4.91 13.59
N LEU A 143 9.80 4.04 13.64
CA LEU A 143 8.62 4.13 12.77
C LEU A 143 7.73 5.30 13.18
N ASP A 144 7.52 6.24 12.27
CA ASP A 144 6.62 7.39 12.43
C ASP A 144 5.42 7.23 11.50
N LEU A 145 4.21 7.12 12.06
CA LEU A 145 2.98 6.95 11.29
C LEU A 145 2.28 8.27 10.96
N SER A 146 2.75 9.40 11.50
CA SER A 146 2.15 10.72 11.27
C SER A 146 2.19 11.21 9.82
N PRO A 147 3.20 10.90 8.97
CA PRO A 147 3.19 11.32 7.56
C PRO A 147 2.32 10.42 6.68
N VAL A 148 1.86 9.27 7.19
CA VAL A 148 1.06 8.32 6.40
C VAL A 148 -0.27 8.95 5.98
N ARG A 149 -0.61 8.79 4.70
CA ARG A 149 -1.90 9.15 4.10
C ARG A 149 -2.59 7.90 3.60
N MET A 150 -3.91 7.93 3.55
CA MET A 150 -4.68 6.90 2.85
C MET A 150 -4.99 7.39 1.43
N VAL A 151 -4.82 6.50 0.45
CA VAL A 151 -5.09 6.75 -0.97
C VAL A 151 -6.33 6.01 -1.43
N ALA A 152 -6.47 4.74 -1.05
CA ALA A 152 -7.60 3.91 -1.44
C ALA A 152 -7.71 2.68 -0.52
N ARG A 153 -8.80 1.93 -0.68
CA ARG A 153 -8.94 0.57 -0.18
C ARG A 153 -9.56 -0.32 -1.24
N ALA A 154 -9.06 -1.54 -1.40
CA ALA A 154 -9.63 -2.49 -2.33
C ALA A 154 -9.77 -3.88 -1.72
N ILE A 155 -10.96 -4.48 -1.88
CA ILE A 155 -11.27 -5.82 -1.40
C ILE A 155 -11.35 -6.76 -2.60
N THR A 156 -10.52 -7.80 -2.62
CA THR A 156 -10.56 -8.82 -3.66
C THR A 156 -11.96 -9.46 -3.72
N PRO A 157 -12.57 -9.59 -4.91
CA PRO A 157 -13.86 -10.27 -5.08
C PRO A 157 -13.90 -11.69 -4.49
N PRO A 158 -15.08 -12.22 -4.13
CA PRO A 158 -15.25 -13.64 -3.79
C PRO A 158 -14.89 -14.55 -4.97
N GLY A 159 -14.81 -15.86 -4.72
CA GLY A 159 -14.55 -16.85 -5.77
C GLY A 159 -13.09 -17.02 -6.16
N ARG A 160 -12.15 -16.34 -5.46
CA ARG A 160 -10.69 -16.39 -5.69
C ARG A 160 -9.97 -17.28 -4.68
N SER A 161 -8.87 -17.91 -5.10
CA SER A 161 -8.03 -18.76 -4.25
C SER A 161 -7.31 -17.99 -3.13
N ARG A 162 -7.11 -16.68 -3.32
CA ARG A 162 -6.59 -15.74 -2.33
C ARG A 162 -7.42 -14.46 -2.35
N ARG A 163 -7.69 -13.90 -1.18
CA ARG A 163 -8.44 -12.64 -1.03
C ARG A 163 -7.77 -11.73 -0.01
N PHE A 164 -7.66 -10.46 -0.37
CA PHE A 164 -7.07 -9.43 0.46
C PHE A 164 -8.04 -8.26 0.61
N ASP A 165 -7.93 -7.58 1.74
CA ASP A 165 -8.58 -6.30 2.01
C ASP A 165 -7.48 -5.25 2.18
N THR A 166 -7.01 -4.76 1.04
CA THR A 166 -5.77 -4.00 0.92
C THR A 166 -6.01 -2.52 1.17
N ARG A 167 -5.25 -1.93 2.11
CA ARG A 167 -5.14 -0.48 2.28
C ARG A 167 -3.99 0.03 1.44
N PHE A 168 -4.27 1.00 0.58
CA PHE A 168 -3.27 1.72 -0.19
C PHE A 168 -2.92 2.97 0.59
N LEU A 169 -1.73 2.96 1.19
CA LEU A 169 -1.19 4.05 1.98
C LEU A 169 -0.17 4.81 1.16
N ALA A 170 0.08 6.07 1.51
CA ALA A 170 1.12 6.86 0.88
C ALA A 170 1.98 7.61 1.90
N VAL A 171 3.23 7.82 1.52
CA VAL A 171 4.15 8.79 2.12
C VAL A 171 4.86 9.54 1.00
N PHE A 172 5.37 10.73 1.31
CA PHE A 172 6.28 11.41 0.40
C PHE A 172 7.71 10.86 0.57
N ALA A 173 8.54 11.02 -0.47
CA ALA A 173 9.90 10.47 -0.51
C ALA A 173 10.86 11.08 0.52
N ASP A 174 10.51 12.23 1.10
CA ASP A 174 11.18 12.84 2.26
C ASP A 174 10.98 12.02 3.55
N GLY A 175 10.03 11.08 3.58
CA GLY A 175 9.86 10.09 4.64
C GLY A 175 10.81 8.89 4.57
N ILE A 176 11.69 8.82 3.55
CA ILE A 176 12.74 7.79 3.47
C ILE A 176 13.92 8.24 4.32
N ALA A 177 14.14 7.57 5.45
CA ALA A 177 15.25 7.85 6.37
C ALA A 177 16.58 7.28 5.88
N ASP A 178 16.55 6.10 5.25
CA ASP A 178 17.75 5.42 4.74
C ASP A 178 17.38 4.41 3.64
N ARG A 179 18.38 3.89 2.93
CA ARG A 179 18.23 2.94 1.84
C ARG A 179 19.37 1.91 1.84
N LEU A 180 19.05 0.67 1.51
CA LEU A 180 20.08 -0.34 1.28
C LEU A 180 20.88 -0.02 0.00
N PRO A 181 22.22 -0.23 0.01
CA PRO A 181 23.07 0.12 -1.14
C PRO A 181 22.82 -0.77 -2.38
N GLN A 182 22.18 -1.93 -2.21
CA GLN A 182 21.84 -2.84 -3.30
C GLN A 182 20.73 -2.29 -4.22
N GLY A 183 19.95 -1.30 -3.77
CA GLY A 183 18.82 -0.76 -4.51
C GLY A 183 17.54 -1.61 -4.46
N THR A 184 17.60 -2.81 -3.86
CA THR A 184 16.44 -3.67 -3.59
C THR A 184 16.48 -4.19 -2.15
N GLY A 185 15.37 -4.77 -1.69
CA GLY A 185 15.25 -5.30 -0.34
C GLY A 185 15.79 -6.73 -0.18
N PRO A 186 15.98 -7.18 1.08
CA PRO A 186 16.58 -8.47 1.39
C PRO A 186 15.73 -9.69 0.99
N SER A 187 14.44 -9.52 0.68
CA SER A 187 13.57 -10.66 0.31
C SER A 187 13.89 -11.23 -1.07
N GLY A 188 14.44 -10.40 -1.97
CA GLY A 188 14.64 -10.77 -3.37
C GLY A 188 13.33 -11.02 -4.13
N GLU A 189 12.20 -10.44 -3.69
CA GLU A 189 10.92 -10.57 -4.41
C GLU A 189 10.84 -9.66 -5.66
N LEU A 190 11.51 -8.51 -5.60
CA LEU A 190 11.58 -7.55 -6.69
C LEU A 190 12.90 -7.71 -7.45
N GLU A 191 12.79 -7.76 -8.77
CA GLU A 191 13.94 -7.78 -9.67
C GLU A 191 14.61 -6.42 -9.74
N ASP A 192 13.80 -5.37 -9.72
CA ASP A 192 14.23 -3.98 -9.81
C ASP A 192 13.17 -3.04 -9.21
N ILE A 193 13.60 -1.83 -8.87
CA ILE A 193 12.72 -0.72 -8.48
C ILE A 193 12.83 0.41 -9.50
N ALA A 194 11.70 1.03 -9.82
CA ALA A 194 11.62 2.14 -10.77
C ALA A 194 10.82 3.29 -10.18
N TRP A 195 11.27 4.51 -10.42
CA TRP A 195 10.51 5.73 -10.14
C TRP A 195 9.83 6.17 -11.42
N LEU A 196 8.53 5.90 -11.52
CA LEU A 196 7.73 6.21 -12.70
C LEU A 196 6.87 7.45 -12.46
N THR A 197 6.81 8.34 -13.43
CA THR A 197 5.77 9.37 -13.48
C THR A 197 4.39 8.74 -13.62
N LEU A 198 3.34 9.45 -13.21
CA LEU A 198 1.97 8.96 -13.39
C LEU A 198 1.62 8.73 -14.88
N GLU A 199 2.27 9.43 -15.79
CA GLU A 199 2.16 9.21 -17.23
C GLU A 199 2.80 7.88 -17.65
N GLU A 200 4.06 7.64 -17.28
CA GLU A 200 4.77 6.38 -17.57
C GLU A 200 4.06 5.15 -17.00
N THR A 201 3.36 5.29 -15.87
CA THR A 201 2.59 4.17 -15.31
C THR A 201 1.44 3.69 -16.21
N ARG A 202 0.96 4.51 -17.17
CA ARG A 202 -0.11 4.12 -18.09
C ARG A 202 0.33 3.06 -19.10
N ASP A 203 1.61 3.06 -19.44
CA ASP A 203 2.22 2.11 -20.38
C ASP A 203 2.84 0.90 -19.69
N ALA A 204 2.88 0.89 -18.36
CA ALA A 204 3.42 -0.20 -17.57
C ALA A 204 2.44 -1.39 -17.47
N ASP A 205 2.95 -2.62 -17.44
CA ASP A 205 2.13 -3.81 -17.18
C ASP A 205 1.74 -3.86 -15.69
N LEU A 206 0.54 -3.33 -15.41
CA LEU A 206 -0.01 -3.18 -14.07
C LEU A 206 -1.27 -4.03 -13.88
N PRO A 207 -1.54 -4.53 -12.66
CA PRO A 207 -2.85 -5.03 -12.30
C PRO A 207 -3.95 -3.97 -12.50
N ILE A 208 -5.16 -4.37 -12.90
CA ILE A 208 -6.28 -3.44 -13.20
C ILE A 208 -6.56 -2.52 -12.00
N ILE A 209 -6.59 -3.09 -10.79
CA ILE A 209 -6.81 -2.30 -9.57
C ILE A 209 -5.69 -1.27 -9.33
N THR A 210 -4.44 -1.61 -9.65
CA THR A 210 -3.29 -0.70 -9.54
C THR A 210 -3.43 0.47 -10.52
N GLN A 211 -3.79 0.18 -11.79
CA GLN A 211 -4.07 1.22 -12.79
C GLN A 211 -5.18 2.15 -12.32
N LYS A 212 -6.28 1.60 -11.78
CA LYS A 212 -7.40 2.39 -11.29
C LYS A 212 -6.99 3.30 -10.12
N ILE A 213 -6.19 2.78 -9.19
CA ILE A 213 -5.72 3.56 -8.04
C ILE A 213 -4.77 4.68 -8.48
N LEU A 214 -3.88 4.43 -9.44
CA LEU A 214 -3.01 5.47 -10.01
C LEU A 214 -3.80 6.54 -10.75
N SER A 215 -4.84 6.15 -11.50
CA SER A 215 -5.74 7.10 -12.16
C SER A 215 -6.48 7.99 -11.15
N ASP A 216 -7.05 7.41 -10.10
CA ASP A 216 -7.74 8.18 -9.04
C ASP A 216 -6.76 9.06 -8.25
N LEU A 217 -5.54 8.58 -8.02
CA LEU A 217 -4.48 9.35 -7.38
C LEU A 217 -4.07 10.55 -8.25
N ALA A 218 -3.94 10.36 -9.58
CA ALA A 218 -3.62 11.44 -10.50
C ALA A 218 -4.70 12.53 -10.51
N GLU A 219 -5.97 12.12 -10.54
CA GLU A 219 -7.10 13.05 -10.43
C GLU A 219 -7.07 13.81 -9.10
N ARG A 220 -6.85 13.10 -7.99
CA ARG A 220 -6.75 13.71 -6.66
C ARG A 220 -5.61 14.73 -6.58
N LEU A 221 -4.42 14.37 -7.04
CA LEU A 221 -3.23 15.22 -6.93
C LEU A 221 -3.36 16.53 -7.70
N ALA A 222 -4.25 16.61 -8.69
CA ALA A 222 -4.53 17.86 -9.41
C ALA A 222 -5.17 18.94 -8.53
N HIS A 223 -5.81 18.56 -7.42
CA HIS A 223 -6.50 19.48 -6.51
C HIS A 223 -6.17 19.29 -5.02
N ASP A 224 -5.51 18.18 -4.65
CA ASP A 224 -5.06 17.84 -3.30
C ASP A 224 -3.61 17.32 -3.35
N PRO A 225 -2.62 18.19 -3.65
CA PRO A 225 -1.24 17.79 -3.89
C PRO A 225 -0.52 17.27 -2.63
N ASP A 226 -0.98 17.67 -1.43
CA ASP A 226 -0.41 17.23 -0.15
C ASP A 226 -1.12 16.00 0.43
N LEU A 227 -2.07 15.43 -0.32
CA LEU A 227 -2.89 14.30 0.10
C LEU A 227 -3.51 14.53 1.49
N ALA A 228 -4.24 15.64 1.65
CA ALA A 228 -4.82 16.08 2.90
C ALA A 228 -5.51 14.92 3.66
N PRO A 229 -5.24 14.76 4.98
CA PRO A 229 -5.85 13.71 5.78
C PRO A 229 -7.38 13.67 5.77
N GLN A 230 -8.05 14.77 5.45
CA GLN A 230 -9.51 14.92 5.45
C GLN A 230 -10.15 14.40 4.15
N THR A 231 -9.43 14.42 3.02
CA THR A 231 -9.97 14.06 1.71
C THR A 231 -10.53 12.64 1.72
N PRO A 232 -11.80 12.42 1.32
CA PRO A 232 -12.38 11.09 1.20
C PRO A 232 -11.62 10.25 0.17
N VAL A 233 -11.55 8.94 0.41
CA VAL A 233 -10.81 8.02 -0.48
C VAL A 233 -11.70 6.92 -1.01
N PRO A 234 -11.45 6.40 -2.22
CA PRO A 234 -12.23 5.34 -2.79
C PRO A 234 -12.03 4.00 -2.07
N LEU A 235 -13.15 3.36 -1.74
CA LEU A 235 -13.30 1.96 -1.36
C LEU A 235 -13.86 1.17 -2.54
N TYR A 236 -13.09 0.18 -2.97
CA TYR A 236 -13.39 -0.72 -4.07
C TYR A 236 -13.76 -2.11 -3.54
N PHE A 237 -14.94 -2.64 -3.90
CA PHE A 237 -15.40 -3.94 -3.42
C PHE A 237 -16.42 -4.59 -4.36
N ALA A 238 -16.58 -5.91 -4.28
CA ALA A 238 -17.63 -6.60 -5.04
C ALA A 238 -19.03 -6.37 -4.42
N ARG A 239 -20.01 -6.03 -5.26
CA ARG A 239 -21.43 -5.89 -4.87
C ARG A 239 -22.31 -6.60 -5.91
N GLY A 240 -23.03 -7.63 -5.49
CA GLY A 240 -23.77 -8.50 -6.43
C GLY A 240 -22.84 -9.13 -7.46
N ASN A 241 -23.22 -9.07 -8.74
CA ASN A 241 -22.41 -9.56 -9.87
C ASN A 241 -21.49 -8.47 -10.47
N GLY A 242 -21.14 -7.42 -9.71
CA GLY A 242 -20.32 -6.32 -10.18
C GLY A 242 -19.35 -5.81 -9.13
N PHE A 243 -18.73 -4.67 -9.45
CA PHE A 243 -17.81 -3.96 -8.55
C PHE A 243 -18.40 -2.61 -8.17
N ALA A 244 -18.28 -2.21 -6.91
CA ALA A 244 -18.76 -0.95 -6.39
C ALA A 244 -17.59 -0.07 -5.96
N ARG A 245 -17.82 1.24 -6.02
CA ARG A 245 -16.94 2.29 -5.54
C ARG A 245 -17.73 3.18 -4.58
N GLU A 246 -17.25 3.31 -3.36
CA GLU A 246 -17.79 4.23 -2.34
C GLU A 246 -16.66 5.13 -1.81
N LEU A 247 -16.97 6.30 -1.26
CA LEU A 247 -15.99 7.17 -0.61
C LEU A 247 -16.06 6.99 0.91
N ILE A 248 -14.90 6.89 1.56
CA ILE A 248 -14.75 6.76 3.03
C ILE A 248 -13.87 7.85 3.64
#